data_AF-A0A529MMC9-F1
#
_entry.id   AF-A0A529MMC9-F1
#
_cell.length_a   1.000
_cell.length_b   1.000
_cell.length_c   1.000
_cell.angle_alpha   90.00
_cell.angle_beta   90.00
_cell.angle_gamma   90.00
#
_symmetry.space_group_name_H-M   'P 1'
#
loop_
_entity.id
_entity.type
_entity.pdbx_description
1 polymer ?
#
loop_
_entity_poly.entity_id
_entity_poly.type
_entity_poly.pdbx_seq_one_letter_code
_entity_poly.pdbx_strand_id
1 'polypeptide(L)'
;MSAASAAANPCEPEILRAADRYGVPAGILYAVGLTETGNKGSLQPNAMNIEGKAVFPRSRAEAMATFENARREGKTLIDLGCMQINHHYHASHFRSVDDMLDPRQNVDYAARFLASL
;
A
#
# COMPACT_ATOMS: atom_id res chain seq x y z
N MET A 1 23.41 -17.20 -16.64
CA MET A 1 22.91 -16.54 -15.42
C MET A 1 22.04 -15.37 -15.86
N SER A 2 20.71 -15.51 -15.80
CA SER A 2 19.79 -14.45 -16.21
C SER A 2 19.42 -13.65 -14.96
N ALA A 3 20.07 -12.51 -14.76
CA ALA A 3 19.61 -11.53 -13.78
C ALA A 3 18.36 -10.89 -14.38
N ALA A 4 17.19 -11.47 -14.07
CA ALA A 4 15.94 -10.77 -14.27
C ALA A 4 16.05 -9.47 -13.45
N SER A 5 16.07 -8.32 -14.13
CA SER A 5 15.77 -7.04 -13.49
C SER A 5 14.35 -7.15 -12.95
N ALA A 6 14.21 -7.64 -11.72
CA ALA A 6 13.06 -7.33 -10.91
C ALA A 6 13.07 -5.81 -10.84
N ALA A 7 12.16 -5.15 -11.55
CA ALA A 7 11.95 -3.71 -11.38
C ALA A 7 11.87 -3.48 -9.87
N ALA A 8 12.83 -2.72 -9.32
CA ALA A 8 12.94 -2.55 -7.88
C ALA A 8 11.58 -2.10 -7.36
N ASN A 9 11.03 -2.89 -6.43
CA ASN A 9 9.73 -2.63 -5.86
C ASN A 9 9.71 -1.22 -5.27
N PRO A 10 8.87 -0.29 -5.76
CA PRO A 10 8.94 1.10 -5.34
C PRO A 10 8.53 1.30 -3.87
N CYS A 11 7.94 0.30 -3.22
CA CYS A 11 7.59 0.35 -1.80
C CYS A 11 8.81 0.23 -0.87
N GLU A 12 9.85 -0.52 -1.26
CA GLU A 12 10.96 -0.86 -0.36
C GLU A 12 11.85 0.35 0.00
N PRO A 13 12.27 1.21 -0.95
CA PRO A 13 13.01 2.42 -0.60
C PRO A 13 12.22 3.36 0.32
N GLU A 14 10.90 3.37 0.14
CA GLU A 14 9.98 4.20 0.92
C GLU A 14 9.84 3.70 2.36
N ILE A 15 9.89 2.38 2.58
CA ILE A 15 9.95 1.80 3.93
C ILE A 15 11.20 2.26 4.66
N LEU A 16 12.37 2.14 4.03
CA LEU A 16 13.62 2.52 4.68
C LEU A 16 13.64 4.02 5.00
N ARG A 17 13.15 4.86 4.08
CA ARG A 17 13.07 6.31 4.31
C ARG A 17 12.10 6.66 5.45
N ALA A 18 10.92 6.05 5.47
CA ALA A 18 9.91 6.34 6.48
C ALA A 18 10.31 5.80 7.86
N ALA A 19 10.94 4.62 7.91
CA ALA A 19 11.50 4.05 9.13
C ALA A 19 12.51 5.00 9.77
N ASP A 20 13.47 5.50 9.00
CA ASP A 20 14.46 6.47 9.46
C ASP A 20 13.80 7.78 9.91
N ARG A 21 12.90 8.34 9.09
CA ARG A 21 12.20 9.60 9.36
C ARG A 21 11.39 9.59 10.66
N TYR A 22 10.70 8.49 10.95
CA TYR A 22 9.75 8.40 12.07
C TYR A 22 10.26 7.56 13.24
N GLY A 23 11.48 7.03 13.17
CA GLY A 23 12.06 6.19 14.23
C GLY A 23 11.34 4.84 14.41
N VAL A 24 10.58 4.39 13.41
CA VAL A 24 9.90 3.09 13.44
C VAL A 24 10.86 2.03 12.90
N PRO A 25 11.10 0.92 13.61
CA PRO A 25 11.94 -0.16 13.08
C PRO A 25 11.44 -0.63 11.71
N ALA A 26 12.31 -0.65 10.70
CA ALA A 26 11.94 -1.06 9.35
C ALA A 26 11.29 -2.45 9.32
N GLY A 27 11.74 -3.37 10.19
CA GLY A 27 11.14 -4.69 10.35
C GLY A 27 9.65 -4.68 10.74
N ILE A 28 9.18 -3.67 11.48
CA ILE A 28 7.76 -3.48 11.79
C ILE A 28 7.00 -3.05 10.52
N LEU A 29 7.52 -2.09 9.75
CA LEU A 29 6.89 -1.69 8.50
C LEU A 29 6.84 -2.84 7.48
N TYR A 30 7.91 -3.62 7.39
CA TYR A 30 7.92 -4.84 6.59
C TYR A 30 6.91 -5.86 7.09
N ALA A 31 6.84 -6.12 8.40
CA ALA A 31 5.86 -7.05 8.96
C ALA A 31 4.43 -6.61 8.64
N VAL A 32 4.09 -5.33 8.85
CA VAL A 32 2.76 -4.79 8.51
C VAL A 32 2.48 -4.94 7.01
N GLY A 33 3.34 -4.46 6.13
CA GLY A 33 3.10 -4.54 4.69
C GLY A 33 3.07 -5.98 4.13
N LEU A 34 3.86 -6.90 4.70
CA LEU A 34 3.91 -8.31 4.26
C LEU A 34 2.78 -9.16 4.83
N THR A 35 2.33 -8.89 6.06
CA THR A 35 1.17 -9.55 6.66
C THR A 35 -0.10 -9.25 5.88
N GLU A 36 -0.23 -8.04 5.32
CA GLU A 36 -1.42 -7.62 4.58
C GLU A 36 -1.39 -8.00 3.08
N THR A 37 -0.21 -8.18 2.46
CA THR A 37 -0.12 -8.42 1.01
C THR A 37 -0.30 -9.87 0.56
N GLY A 38 -0.05 -10.87 1.43
CA GLY A 38 -0.31 -12.29 1.18
C GLY A 38 0.44 -12.95 -0.01
N ASN A 39 0.82 -14.22 0.15
CA ASN A 39 1.38 -15.23 -0.79
C ASN A 39 2.36 -14.85 -1.93
N LYS A 40 2.78 -13.59 -2.10
CA LYS A 40 3.76 -13.16 -3.11
C LYS A 40 5.06 -12.63 -2.52
N GLY A 41 5.17 -12.61 -1.18
CA GLY A 41 6.40 -12.28 -0.44
C GLY A 41 7.01 -10.91 -0.76
N SER A 42 6.24 -10.01 -1.38
CA SER A 42 6.71 -8.71 -1.84
C SER A 42 5.60 -7.68 -1.71
N LEU A 43 5.98 -6.46 -1.33
CA LEU A 43 5.06 -5.33 -1.27
C LEU A 43 4.61 -4.97 -2.68
N GLN A 44 3.37 -4.53 -2.85
CA GLN A 44 2.81 -4.28 -4.17
C GLN A 44 2.16 -2.89 -4.17
N PRO A 45 2.67 -1.91 -4.93
CA PRO A 45 2.22 -0.52 -4.86
C PRO A 45 0.77 -0.32 -5.30
N ASN A 46 0.26 -1.24 -6.14
CA ASN A 46 -1.10 -1.19 -6.64
C ASN A 46 -2.01 -2.25 -6.01
N ALA A 47 -1.52 -3.06 -5.06
CA ALA A 47 -2.34 -4.11 -4.47
C ALA A 47 -3.54 -3.53 -3.72
N MET A 48 -4.64 -4.26 -3.79
CA MET A 48 -5.87 -3.91 -3.12
C MET A 48 -6.43 -5.12 -2.39
N ASN A 49 -6.97 -4.90 -1.20
CA ASN A 49 -7.88 -5.83 -0.57
C ASN A 49 -9.28 -5.22 -0.61
N ILE A 50 -10.25 -5.91 -1.20
CA ILE A 50 -11.63 -5.44 -1.33
C ILE A 50 -12.51 -6.40 -0.53
N GLU A 51 -12.88 -6.01 0.69
CA GLU A 51 -13.68 -6.82 1.63
C GLU A 51 -13.17 -8.26 1.79
N GLY A 52 -11.85 -8.43 1.96
CA GLY A 52 -11.19 -9.73 2.12
C GLY A 52 -10.74 -10.38 0.82
N LYS A 53 -11.06 -9.79 -0.35
CA LYS A 53 -10.60 -10.28 -1.65
C LYS A 53 -9.37 -9.54 -2.13
N ALA A 54 -8.25 -10.24 -2.23
CA ALA A 54 -7.02 -9.70 -2.82
C ALA A 54 -7.17 -9.48 -4.33
N VAL A 55 -6.75 -8.30 -4.79
CA VAL A 55 -6.69 -7.90 -6.20
C VAL A 55 -5.33 -7.27 -6.47
N PHE A 56 -4.72 -7.63 -7.62
CA PHE A 56 -3.38 -7.17 -8.01
C PHE A 56 -3.40 -6.50 -9.39
N PRO A 57 -3.91 -5.27 -9.49
CA PRO A 57 -3.85 -4.46 -10.70
C PRO A 57 -2.41 -4.30 -11.22
N ARG A 58 -2.23 -4.34 -12.54
CA ARG A 58 -0.90 -4.26 -13.17
C ARG A 58 -0.37 -2.83 -13.28
N SER A 59 -1.24 -1.84 -13.06
CA SER A 59 -0.89 -0.42 -13.13
C SER A 59 -1.74 0.40 -12.16
N ARG A 60 -1.29 1.62 -11.87
CA ARG A 60 -2.04 2.58 -11.05
C ARG A 60 -3.38 2.97 -11.68
N ALA A 61 -3.42 3.11 -13.00
CA ALA A 61 -4.67 3.36 -13.72
C ALA A 61 -5.68 2.20 -13.56
N GLU A 62 -5.20 0.95 -13.63
CA GLU A 62 -6.02 -0.23 -13.40
C GLU A 62 -6.50 -0.32 -11.94
N ALA A 63 -5.65 0.06 -10.97
CA ALA A 63 -6.03 0.12 -9.56
C ALA A 63 -7.12 1.17 -9.30
N MET A 64 -6.98 2.37 -9.87
CA MET A 64 -7.99 3.41 -9.79
C MET A 64 -9.32 2.96 -10.40
N ALA A 65 -9.31 2.37 -11.61
CA ALA A 65 -10.52 1.83 -12.22
C ALA A 65 -11.16 0.73 -11.36
N THR A 66 -10.34 -0.16 -10.79
CA THR A 66 -10.80 -1.24 -9.88
C THR A 66 -11.46 -0.66 -8.63
N PHE A 67 -10.84 0.35 -8.01
CA PHE A 67 -11.36 1.05 -6.85
C PHE A 67 -12.71 1.69 -7.14
N GLU A 68 -12.81 2.47 -8.22
CA GLU A 68 -14.05 3.15 -8.59
C GLU A 68 -15.18 2.14 -8.86
N ASN A 69 -14.88 1.01 -9.52
CA ASN A 69 -15.85 -0.06 -9.73
C ASN A 69 -16.36 -0.63 -8.40
N ALA A 70 -15.45 -0.99 -7.48
CA ALA A 70 -15.79 -1.53 -6.18
C ALA A 70 -16.65 -0.55 -5.36
N ARG A 71 -16.32 0.74 -5.39
CA ARG A 71 -17.12 1.79 -4.74
C ARG A 71 -18.53 1.89 -5.33
N ARG A 72 -18.68 1.81 -6.65
CA ARG A 72 -20.01 1.79 -7.31
C ARG A 72 -20.83 0.55 -6.94
N GLU A 73 -20.17 -0.57 -6.65
CA GLU A 73 -20.79 -1.78 -6.11
C GLU A 73 -21.11 -1.71 -4.61
N GLY A 74 -20.86 -0.58 -3.95
CA GLY A 74 -21.17 -0.35 -2.54
C GLY A 74 -20.09 -0.88 -1.58
N LYS A 75 -18.93 -1.31 -2.07
CA LYS A 75 -17.83 -1.81 -1.23
C LYS A 75 -17.24 -0.68 -0.39
N THR A 76 -17.06 -0.93 0.90
CA THR A 76 -16.62 0.10 1.86
C THR A 76 -15.21 -0.13 2.38
N LEU A 77 -14.90 -1.36 2.78
CA LEU A 77 -13.61 -1.75 3.31
C LEU A 77 -12.68 -2.11 2.14
N ILE A 78 -11.83 -1.16 1.77
CA ILE A 78 -10.87 -1.29 0.68
C ILE A 78 -9.50 -0.86 1.16
N ASP A 79 -8.54 -1.77 1.19
CA ASP A 79 -7.15 -1.50 1.56
C ASP A 79 -6.30 -1.26 0.33
N LEU A 80 -5.36 -0.33 0.41
CA LEU A 80 -4.65 0.20 -0.76
C LEU A 80 -3.12 0.20 -0.57
N GLY A 81 -2.44 -0.26 -1.61
CA GLY A 81 -1.02 -0.01 -1.86
C GLY A 81 -0.04 -0.74 -0.94
N CYS A 82 1.17 -0.20 -0.85
CA CYS A 82 2.31 -0.84 -0.18
C CYS A 82 2.03 -1.31 1.25
N MET A 83 1.31 -0.49 2.01
CA MET A 83 1.01 -0.71 3.43
C MET A 83 -0.45 -1.10 3.67
N GLN A 84 -1.21 -1.39 2.61
CA GLN A 84 -2.62 -1.80 2.69
C GLN A 84 -3.44 -0.85 3.58
N ILE A 85 -3.38 0.46 3.28
CA ILE A 85 -4.11 1.48 4.05
C ILE A 85 -5.59 1.40 3.71
N ASN A 86 -6.42 1.20 4.73
CA ASN A 86 -7.87 1.16 4.57
C ASN A 86 -8.46 2.53 4.21
N HIS A 87 -9.11 2.62 3.05
CA HIS A 87 -9.76 3.82 2.54
C HIS A 87 -10.86 4.34 3.46
N HIS A 88 -11.70 3.46 4.03
CA HIS A 88 -12.83 3.90 4.86
C HIS A 88 -12.37 4.70 6.09
N TYR A 89 -11.27 4.28 6.72
CA TYR A 89 -10.78 4.90 7.95
C TYR A 89 -9.81 6.05 7.72
N HIS A 90 -8.99 5.99 6.67
CA HIS A 90 -7.82 6.87 6.55
C HIS A 90 -7.85 7.84 5.36
N ALA A 91 -8.84 7.76 4.46
CA ALA A 91 -8.88 8.59 3.25
C ALA A 91 -8.86 10.10 3.53
N SER A 92 -9.37 10.56 4.67
CA SER A 92 -9.36 11.99 5.05
C SER A 92 -7.96 12.57 5.25
N HIS A 93 -6.92 11.73 5.37
CA HIS A 93 -5.53 12.17 5.47
C HIS A 93 -4.83 12.31 4.11
N PHE A 94 -5.52 12.00 3.02
CA PHE A 94 -5.01 12.07 1.66
C PHE A 94 -5.90 13.01 0.83
N ARG A 95 -5.34 13.59 -0.23
CA ARG A 95 -6.13 14.45 -1.13
C ARG A 95 -6.95 13.63 -2.12
N SER A 96 -6.54 12.39 -2.37
CA SER A 96 -7.18 11.48 -3.31
C SER A 96 -6.78 10.02 -3.04
N VAL A 97 -7.48 9.10 -3.69
CA VAL A 97 -7.12 7.66 -3.72
C VAL A 97 -5.82 7.43 -4.51
N ASP A 98 -5.53 8.28 -5.51
CA ASP A 98 -4.26 8.22 -6.24
C ASP A 98 -3.07 8.52 -5.30
N ASP A 99 -3.21 9.48 -4.38
CA ASP A 99 -2.23 9.73 -3.33
C ASP A 99 -2.11 8.54 -2.35
N MET A 100 -3.21 7.83 -2.08
CA MET A 100 -3.16 6.60 -1.27
C MET A 100 -2.42 5.46 -1.97
N LEU A 101 -2.37 5.44 -3.30
CA LEU A 101 -1.63 4.43 -4.09
C LEU A 101 -0.21 4.86 -4.44
N ASP A 102 0.16 6.12 -4.18
CA ASP A 102 1.53 6.59 -4.32
C ASP A 102 2.41 5.93 -3.24
N PRO A 103 3.46 5.16 -3.61
CA PRO A 103 4.27 4.40 -2.65
C PRO A 103 4.86 5.29 -1.56
N ARG A 104 5.26 6.51 -1.92
CA ARG A 104 5.86 7.46 -1.01
C ARG A 104 4.87 7.95 0.04
N GLN A 105 3.71 8.43 -0.39
CA GLN A 105 2.68 8.93 0.53
C GLN A 105 2.05 7.80 1.36
N ASN A 106 1.82 6.63 0.75
CA ASN A 106 1.28 5.46 1.42
C ASN A 106 2.18 5.01 2.57
N VAL A 107 3.48 4.78 2.32
CA VAL A 107 4.40 4.31 3.34
C VAL A 107 4.69 5.39 4.39
N ASP A 108 4.82 6.65 3.99
CA ASP A 108 5.04 7.77 4.91
C ASP A 108 3.88 7.93 5.90
N TYR A 109 2.63 7.80 5.41
CA TYR A 109 1.45 7.84 6.28
C TYR A 109 1.44 6.69 7.28
N ALA A 110 1.67 5.46 6.83
CA ALA A 110 1.64 4.28 7.70
C ALA A 110 2.68 4.38 8.81
N ALA A 111 3.92 4.79 8.48
CA ALA A 111 4.97 4.96 9.47
C ALA A 111 4.65 6.07 10.47
N ARG A 112 4.14 7.21 10.00
CA ARG A 112 3.70 8.30 10.88
C ARG A 112 2.58 7.87 11.82
N PHE A 113 1.61 7.11 11.32
CA PHE A 113 0.49 6.61 12.12
C PHE A 113 0.99 5.65 13.20
N LEU A 114 1.84 4.68 12.86
CA LEU A 114 2.43 3.73 13.82
C LEU A 114 3.27 4.43 14.89
N ALA A 115 4.01 5.48 14.53
CA ALA A 115 4.79 6.28 15.47
C ALA A 115 3.93 7.12 16.45
N SER A 116 2.63 7.25 16.17
CA SER A 116 1.68 8.01 17.00
C SER A 116 0.80 7.15 17.91
N LEU A 117 0.96 5.82 17.85
CA LEU A 117 0.29 4.86 18.74
C LEU A 117 1.03 4.76 20.08
#